data_AF-A0A2E0KQ69-F1
#
_entry.id   AF-A0A2E0KQ69-F1
#
_cell.length_a   1.000
_cell.length_b   1.000
_cell.length_c   1.000
_cell.angle_alpha   90.00
_cell.angle_beta   90.00
_cell.angle_gamma   90.00
#
_symmetry.space_group_name_H-M   'P 1'
#
loop_
_entity.id
_entity.type
_entity.pdbx_description
1 polymer ?
#
loop_
_entity_poly.entity_id
_entity_poly.type
_entity_poly.pdbx_seq_one_letter_code
_entity_poly.pdbx_strand_id
1 'polypeptide(L)'
;MLKFAIYEFIEQVLGVSWLSPNVTHIPKKENLFIEKNFNYKHKPPVDIRTVHSRLFYENDVFADKLKVTTSAFPFYIPEARVHTFHRFMPEEEFYESNPEYYAYNNGKRLPTQLCLTNDNVFDIVNERVGNLFAKYPNYNVISVSQDDNTNYCRCDNCEAIHEEFGGPAASMINFVNRIARNFKDKTISTLAYQYTRKPTKVIPDENVLITLCSIECDRRLTIEDGCKEFNSDLIGWSKLTENIRIWDYTTQFTNFLAPFPNWNTLKENINLFVDNNAKWIFEQHSNHPSELFELRSYLKAKLLWNPKLNLNDLIKKFSDLYYKEASNYIQEYVEDISNEISNEKDFFLFLYGDPSQAFDSFLRPEKISFYNELFDKALESVKYSNDLTNRVLKARISIDYASLELHRKNNSSEYKLIETNNNVKSPDNELITRLERFERTAKENNITLMNEMGYTVSEYVYYFDKALDLAVKNNIAKYKPVSLLTQPTKYANEDPKVLTDGALGGSSFYSNWLGFVDDDMDVIVDLEEERFINSITTSFLQVTNHVVFFPPSVEFLISNDKKKWKSIGKIDNQSKLNKKSKVNDIQVFETNINTSARYIRVLAQNYGDAPYWHHAAGQPSWIFSDEIIIE
;
A
#
# COMPACT_ATOMS: atom_id res chain seq x y z
N MET A 1 -31.76 -10.43 9.86
CA MET A 1 -31.51 -11.84 10.27
C MET A 1 -32.07 -12.87 9.29
N LEU A 2 -33.38 -12.85 8.94
CA LEU A 2 -33.96 -13.85 8.01
C LEU A 2 -33.30 -13.85 6.61
N LYS A 3 -32.87 -12.69 6.12
CA LYS A 3 -32.20 -12.52 4.82
C LYS A 3 -30.96 -13.41 4.64
N PHE A 4 -30.08 -13.50 5.64
CA PHE A 4 -28.87 -14.32 5.54
C PHE A 4 -29.19 -15.82 5.56
N ALA A 5 -30.22 -16.25 6.28
CA ALA A 5 -30.67 -17.64 6.24
C ALA A 5 -31.18 -18.04 4.84
N ILE A 6 -31.87 -17.13 4.14
CA ILE A 6 -32.28 -17.35 2.74
C ILE A 6 -31.07 -17.52 1.83
N TYR A 7 -30.05 -16.65 1.95
CA TYR A 7 -28.84 -16.80 1.15
C TYR A 7 -28.06 -18.08 1.49
N GLU A 8 -27.97 -18.47 2.77
CA GLU A 8 -27.37 -19.75 3.15
C GLU A 8 -28.14 -20.94 2.57
N PHE A 9 -29.47 -20.91 2.58
CA PHE A 9 -30.27 -21.96 1.95
C PHE A 9 -30.00 -22.04 0.44
N ILE A 10 -29.99 -20.89 -0.25
CA ILE A 10 -29.72 -20.83 -1.69
C ILE A 10 -28.30 -21.34 -2.01
N GLU A 11 -27.31 -21.02 -1.20
CA GLU A 11 -25.94 -21.46 -1.43
C GLU A 11 -25.71 -22.93 -1.07
N GLN A 12 -26.09 -23.35 0.14
CA GLN A 12 -25.80 -24.69 0.66
C GLN A 12 -26.73 -25.76 0.09
N VAL A 13 -28.02 -25.45 -0.09
CA VAL A 13 -29.02 -26.43 -0.53
C VAL A 13 -29.21 -26.38 -2.04
N LEU A 14 -29.40 -25.17 -2.61
CA LEU A 14 -29.61 -25.05 -4.05
C LEU A 14 -28.28 -25.14 -4.82
N GLY A 15 -27.14 -24.82 -4.18
CA GLY A 15 -25.80 -24.92 -4.78
C GLY A 15 -25.40 -23.68 -5.60
N VAL A 16 -26.14 -22.57 -5.45
CA VAL A 16 -25.83 -21.32 -6.15
C VAL A 16 -24.56 -20.71 -5.56
N SER A 17 -23.68 -20.19 -6.41
CA SER A 17 -22.46 -19.50 -5.98
C SER A 17 -22.39 -18.09 -6.57
N TRP A 18 -22.32 -17.08 -5.71
CA TRP A 18 -22.12 -15.68 -6.10
C TRP A 18 -20.62 -15.37 -6.10
N LEU A 19 -20.04 -15.23 -7.28
CA LEU A 19 -18.59 -15.17 -7.47
C LEU A 19 -18.13 -13.72 -7.66
N SER A 20 -18.89 -12.92 -8.40
CA SER A 20 -18.72 -11.48 -8.54
C SER A 20 -20.08 -10.81 -8.74
N PRO A 21 -20.17 -9.46 -8.74
CA PRO A 21 -21.43 -8.77 -9.00
C PRO A 21 -22.14 -9.24 -10.29
N ASN A 22 -21.37 -9.58 -11.31
CA ASN A 22 -21.86 -9.96 -12.63
C ASN A 22 -21.79 -11.46 -12.91
N VAL A 23 -21.24 -12.27 -11.99
CA VAL A 23 -21.04 -13.71 -12.20
C VAL A 23 -21.68 -14.48 -11.05
N THR A 24 -22.79 -15.14 -11.36
CA THR A 24 -23.46 -16.10 -10.48
C THR A 24 -23.50 -17.45 -11.17
N HIS A 25 -23.00 -18.48 -10.51
CA HIS A 25 -23.20 -19.86 -10.94
C HIS A 25 -24.50 -20.40 -10.36
N ILE A 26 -25.38 -20.88 -11.24
CA ILE A 26 -26.62 -21.58 -10.86
C ILE A 26 -26.52 -23.00 -11.40
N PRO A 27 -26.44 -24.02 -10.53
CA PRO A 27 -26.34 -25.40 -10.99
C PRO A 27 -27.65 -25.82 -11.66
N LYS A 28 -27.55 -26.53 -12.78
CA LYS A 28 -28.71 -27.19 -13.40
C LYS A 28 -29.01 -28.45 -12.61
N LYS A 29 -30.17 -28.50 -11.95
CA LYS A 29 -30.66 -29.67 -11.23
C LYS A 29 -32.03 -30.04 -11.78
N GLU A 30 -32.20 -31.26 -12.28
CA GLU A 30 -33.50 -31.78 -12.71
C GLU A 30 -34.41 -32.09 -11.52
N ASN A 31 -33.81 -32.49 -10.40
CA ASN A 31 -34.49 -32.81 -9.16
C ASN A 31 -33.77 -32.14 -7.98
N LEU A 32 -34.54 -31.59 -7.04
CA LEU A 32 -34.03 -31.01 -5.81
C LEU A 32 -34.45 -31.90 -4.63
N PHE A 33 -33.49 -32.54 -3.99
CA PHE A 33 -33.71 -33.32 -2.78
C PHE A 33 -33.34 -32.46 -1.56
N ILE A 34 -34.32 -32.25 -0.69
CA ILE A 34 -34.13 -31.60 0.60
C ILE A 34 -34.55 -32.60 1.66
N GLU A 35 -33.65 -32.91 2.59
CA GLU A 35 -33.99 -33.77 3.71
C GLU A 35 -35.14 -33.16 4.51
N LYS A 36 -36.17 -33.95 4.82
CA LYS A 36 -37.36 -33.47 5.56
C LYS A 36 -37.02 -32.82 6.90
N ASN A 37 -35.91 -33.25 7.52
CA ASN A 37 -35.43 -32.75 8.80
C ASN A 37 -34.21 -31.83 8.65
N PHE A 38 -33.98 -31.26 7.46
CA PHE A 38 -32.88 -30.32 7.24
C PHE A 38 -32.99 -29.14 8.20
N ASN A 39 -31.96 -28.96 9.02
CA ASN A 39 -31.85 -27.87 9.98
C ASN A 39 -30.43 -27.31 9.93
N TYR A 40 -30.30 -26.05 9.55
CA TYR A 40 -29.04 -25.33 9.54
C TYR A 40 -29.12 -24.14 10.49
N LYS A 41 -28.20 -24.10 11.45
CA LYS A 41 -28.07 -23.00 12.40
C LYS A 41 -26.61 -22.55 12.42
N HIS A 42 -26.38 -21.28 12.12
CA HIS A 42 -25.05 -20.67 12.14
C HIS A 42 -25.10 -19.32 12.85
N LYS A 43 -24.15 -19.09 13.75
CA LYS A 43 -23.88 -17.77 14.34
C LYS A 43 -22.45 -17.40 13.90
N PRO A 44 -22.27 -16.41 13.01
CA PRO A 44 -20.93 -16.00 12.59
C PRO A 44 -20.17 -15.47 13.81
N PRO A 45 -18.87 -15.79 13.96
CA PRO A 45 -18.07 -15.29 15.09
C PRO A 45 -17.74 -13.79 14.96
N VAL A 46 -17.71 -13.27 13.74
CA VAL A 46 -17.49 -11.85 13.44
C VAL A 46 -18.84 -11.21 13.14
N ASP A 47 -19.25 -10.22 13.93
CA ASP A 47 -20.53 -9.53 13.80
C ASP A 47 -20.52 -8.56 12.62
N ILE A 48 -19.49 -7.70 12.55
CA ILE A 48 -19.28 -6.71 11.49
C ILE A 48 -18.10 -7.14 10.61
N ARG A 49 -18.40 -7.47 9.36
CA ARG A 49 -17.45 -8.06 8.41
C ARG A 49 -17.26 -7.09 7.26
N THR A 50 -16.12 -6.41 7.24
CA THR A 50 -15.81 -5.45 6.19
C THR A 50 -14.67 -6.00 5.33
N VAL A 51 -14.91 -6.11 4.02
CA VAL A 51 -13.85 -6.36 3.03
C VAL A 51 -13.73 -5.10 2.18
N HIS A 52 -12.55 -4.48 2.17
CA HIS A 52 -12.35 -3.22 1.45
C HIS A 52 -12.31 -3.42 -0.06
N SER A 53 -13.45 -3.46 -0.71
CA SER A 53 -13.55 -3.75 -2.15
C SER A 53 -14.75 -3.04 -2.76
N ARG A 54 -14.55 -2.34 -3.87
CA ARG A 54 -15.65 -1.71 -4.62
C ARG A 54 -16.72 -2.70 -5.08
N LEU A 55 -16.37 -3.99 -5.22
CA LEU A 55 -17.35 -5.03 -5.53
C LEU A 55 -18.48 -5.06 -4.50
N PHE A 56 -18.19 -4.73 -3.24
CA PHE A 56 -19.18 -4.69 -2.17
C PHE A 56 -19.76 -3.29 -1.97
N TYR A 57 -18.95 -2.26 -2.07
CA TYR A 57 -19.40 -0.88 -1.83
C TYR A 57 -20.31 -0.32 -2.92
N GLU A 58 -20.16 -0.79 -4.16
CA GLU A 58 -20.98 -0.35 -5.29
C GLU A 58 -22.13 -1.32 -5.60
N ASN A 59 -22.20 -2.48 -4.91
CA ASN A 59 -23.19 -3.52 -5.19
C ASN A 59 -23.77 -4.11 -3.90
N ASP A 60 -24.65 -3.37 -3.24
CA ASP A 60 -25.27 -3.74 -1.96
C ASP A 60 -25.87 -5.15 -1.95
N VAL A 61 -26.57 -5.55 -3.01
CA VAL A 61 -27.16 -6.89 -3.13
C VAL A 61 -26.09 -7.99 -3.17
N PHE A 62 -24.94 -7.72 -3.77
CA PHE A 62 -23.82 -8.67 -3.79
C PHE A 62 -23.13 -8.74 -2.42
N ALA A 63 -22.91 -7.59 -1.77
CA ALA A 63 -22.41 -7.53 -0.39
C ALA A 63 -23.31 -8.31 0.58
N ASP A 64 -24.63 -8.15 0.45
CA ASP A 64 -25.63 -8.88 1.23
C ASP A 64 -25.56 -10.41 1.04
N LYS A 65 -25.43 -10.87 -0.22
CA LYS A 65 -25.29 -12.30 -0.55
C LYS A 65 -24.06 -12.92 0.10
N LEU A 66 -22.97 -12.15 0.19
CA LEU A 66 -21.74 -12.56 0.87
C LEU A 66 -21.64 -12.10 2.34
N LYS A 67 -22.72 -11.52 2.88
CA LYS A 67 -22.85 -11.06 4.27
C LYS A 67 -21.74 -10.09 4.72
N VAL A 68 -21.26 -9.22 3.85
CA VAL A 68 -20.26 -8.18 4.18
C VAL A 68 -20.89 -6.78 4.13
N THR A 69 -20.21 -5.79 4.71
CA THR A 69 -20.68 -4.40 4.72
C THR A 69 -20.44 -3.70 3.38
N THR A 70 -21.17 -2.61 3.15
CA THR A 70 -21.07 -1.74 1.97
C THR A 70 -20.27 -0.46 2.25
N SER A 71 -19.58 -0.39 3.39
CA SER A 71 -18.75 0.75 3.79
C SER A 71 -17.52 0.25 4.56
N ALA A 72 -16.40 0.98 4.43
CA ALA A 72 -15.18 0.75 5.20
C ALA A 72 -15.38 0.98 6.71
N PHE A 73 -16.22 1.97 7.04
CA PHE A 73 -16.54 2.39 8.41
C PHE A 73 -18.05 2.39 8.60
N PRO A 74 -18.72 1.21 8.58
CA PRO A 74 -20.15 1.13 8.83
C PRO A 74 -20.46 1.73 10.20
N PHE A 75 -21.56 2.48 10.26
CA PHE A 75 -22.09 3.12 11.47
C PHE A 75 -21.23 4.20 12.14
N TYR A 76 -20.00 4.44 11.67
CA TYR A 76 -19.20 5.59 12.10
C TYR A 76 -19.74 6.90 11.57
N ILE A 77 -19.71 7.94 12.42
CA ILE A 77 -19.91 9.31 11.98
C ILE A 77 -18.96 9.62 10.82
N PRO A 78 -19.45 10.08 9.65
CA PRO A 78 -18.63 10.24 8.45
C PRO A 78 -17.38 11.11 8.63
N GLU A 79 -17.49 12.15 9.47
CA GLU A 79 -16.42 13.12 9.75
C GLU A 79 -15.49 12.69 10.90
N ALA A 80 -15.75 11.58 11.61
CA ALA A 80 -15.04 11.19 12.83
C ALA A 80 -14.75 9.68 12.89
N ARG A 81 -14.05 9.17 11.86
CA ARG A 81 -13.77 7.73 11.67
C ARG A 81 -12.53 7.22 12.42
N VAL A 82 -11.41 7.92 12.27
CA VAL A 82 -10.11 7.73 12.94
C VAL A 82 -9.34 9.05 12.86
N HIS A 83 -8.25 9.17 13.63
CA HIS A 83 -7.40 10.36 13.72
C HIS A 83 -8.23 11.64 13.86
N THR A 84 -8.84 11.81 15.03
CA THR A 84 -9.95 12.74 15.21
C THR A 84 -9.61 13.91 16.12
N PHE A 85 -8.46 13.89 16.80
CA PHE A 85 -8.06 14.95 17.72
C PHE A 85 -7.99 16.31 17.02
N HIS A 86 -7.31 16.43 15.89
CA HIS A 86 -7.28 17.67 15.10
C HIS A 86 -8.68 18.15 14.62
N ARG A 87 -9.68 17.26 14.52
CA ARG A 87 -11.05 17.65 14.15
C ARG A 87 -11.83 18.18 15.34
N PHE A 88 -11.64 17.56 16.51
CA PHE A 88 -12.23 18.04 17.74
C PHE A 88 -11.55 19.31 18.23
N MET A 89 -10.25 19.46 18.07
CA MET A 89 -9.52 20.63 18.51
C MET A 89 -8.48 21.00 17.43
N PRO A 90 -8.91 21.73 16.39
CA PRO A 90 -8.01 22.23 15.35
C PRO A 90 -6.95 23.17 15.95
N GLU A 91 -5.69 23.00 15.54
CA GLU A 91 -4.59 23.79 16.10
C GLU A 91 -4.77 25.29 15.83
N GLU A 92 -5.34 25.63 14.67
CA GLU A 92 -5.55 27.01 14.22
C GLU A 92 -6.57 27.76 15.10
N GLU A 93 -7.43 27.03 15.81
CA GLU A 93 -8.45 27.59 16.70
C GLU A 93 -7.95 27.71 18.15
N PHE A 94 -7.18 26.73 18.64
CA PHE A 94 -6.89 26.61 20.08
C PHE A 94 -5.42 26.77 20.48
N TYR A 95 -4.45 26.49 19.59
CA TYR A 95 -3.06 26.32 20.03
C TYR A 95 -2.40 27.62 20.49
N GLU A 96 -2.59 28.73 19.78
CA GLU A 96 -1.95 30.01 20.12
C GLU A 96 -2.39 30.54 21.48
N SER A 97 -3.68 30.41 21.79
CA SER A 97 -4.29 30.90 23.03
C SER A 97 -4.21 29.92 24.19
N ASN A 98 -4.18 28.61 23.92
CA ASN A 98 -4.22 27.54 24.93
C ASN A 98 -3.21 26.42 24.62
N PRO A 99 -1.89 26.72 24.58
CA PRO A 99 -0.88 25.72 24.27
C PRO A 99 -0.89 24.52 25.24
N GLU A 100 -1.36 24.69 26.48
CA GLU A 100 -1.49 23.64 27.49
C GLU A 100 -2.54 22.56 27.17
N TYR A 101 -3.39 22.78 26.16
CA TYR A 101 -4.34 21.78 25.67
C TYR A 101 -3.64 20.68 24.86
N TYR A 102 -2.41 20.95 24.42
CA TYR A 102 -1.66 20.08 23.53
C TYR A 102 -0.48 19.39 24.22
N ALA A 103 0.14 18.44 23.51
CA ALA A 103 1.19 17.59 24.00
C ALA A 103 2.39 18.38 24.52
N TYR A 104 2.88 18.03 25.71
CA TYR A 104 4.17 18.50 26.20
C TYR A 104 5.26 17.51 25.80
N ASN A 105 6.28 17.97 25.09
CA ASN A 105 7.47 17.20 24.76
C ASN A 105 8.71 18.09 24.79
N ASN A 106 9.81 17.57 25.34
CA ASN A 106 11.12 18.23 25.34
C ASN A 106 11.08 19.70 25.79
N GLY A 107 10.36 20.01 26.86
CA GLY A 107 10.29 21.37 27.40
C GLY A 107 9.23 22.28 26.76
N LYS A 108 8.54 21.84 25.70
CA LYS A 108 7.62 22.68 24.91
C LYS A 108 6.26 22.01 24.69
N ARG A 109 5.20 22.83 24.60
CA ARG A 109 3.87 22.40 24.12
C ARG A 109 3.83 22.44 22.60
N LEU A 110 3.45 21.34 21.97
CA LEU A 110 3.38 21.19 20.50
C LEU A 110 1.99 20.67 20.10
N PRO A 111 1.39 21.17 19.01
CA PRO A 111 0.06 20.76 18.56
C PRO A 111 0.05 19.39 17.87
N THR A 112 0.91 18.46 18.31
CA THR A 112 1.06 17.14 17.72
C THR A 112 0.01 16.13 18.21
N GLN A 113 -0.38 16.24 19.49
CA GLN A 113 -1.43 15.45 20.13
C GLN A 113 -2.09 16.30 21.24
N LEU A 114 -3.20 15.83 21.79
CA LEU A 114 -3.88 16.48 22.93
C LEU A 114 -3.31 16.04 24.28
N CYS A 115 -3.42 16.92 25.28
CA CYS A 115 -3.14 16.63 26.68
C CYS A 115 -4.36 15.96 27.33
N LEU A 116 -4.36 14.63 27.40
CA LEU A 116 -5.53 13.82 27.82
C LEU A 116 -5.87 13.89 29.31
N THR A 117 -5.05 14.58 30.11
CA THR A 117 -5.30 14.85 31.53
C THR A 117 -5.80 16.27 31.79
N ASN A 118 -6.01 17.08 30.75
CA ASN A 118 -6.53 18.44 30.89
C ASN A 118 -8.07 18.42 30.83
N ASP A 119 -8.74 18.94 31.86
CA ASP A 119 -10.20 18.90 31.94
C ASP A 119 -10.90 19.79 30.91
N ASN A 120 -10.28 20.91 30.50
CA ASN A 120 -10.84 21.74 29.42
C ASN A 120 -10.82 20.99 28.08
N VAL A 121 -9.75 20.21 27.81
CA VAL A 121 -9.67 19.33 26.63
C VAL A 121 -10.78 18.29 26.68
N PHE A 122 -11.01 17.68 27.84
CA PHE A 122 -12.12 16.74 28.02
C PHE A 122 -13.48 17.40 27.73
N ASP A 123 -13.76 18.55 28.31
CA ASP A 123 -15.05 19.23 28.15
C ASP A 123 -15.32 19.59 26.68
N ILE A 124 -14.31 20.15 25.99
CA ILE A 124 -14.42 20.53 24.58
C ILE A 124 -14.65 19.30 23.69
N VAL A 125 -13.86 18.23 23.87
CA VAL A 125 -14.01 17.01 23.06
C VAL A 125 -15.35 16.35 23.34
N ASN A 126 -15.75 16.24 24.62
CA ASN A 126 -17.03 15.65 25.01
C ASN A 126 -18.23 16.41 24.41
N GLU A 127 -18.18 17.75 24.45
CA GLU A 127 -19.21 18.60 23.82
C GLU A 127 -19.25 18.35 22.30
N ARG A 128 -18.11 18.37 21.61
CA ARG A 128 -18.06 18.15 20.15
C ARG A 128 -18.50 16.74 19.74
N VAL A 129 -18.19 15.72 20.56
CA VAL A 129 -18.73 14.36 20.38
C VAL A 129 -20.27 14.37 20.44
N GLY A 130 -20.85 15.04 21.45
CA GLY A 130 -22.30 15.18 21.59
C GLY A 130 -22.93 15.91 20.40
N ASN A 131 -22.32 17.02 19.96
CA ASN A 131 -22.76 17.79 18.81
C ASN A 131 -22.74 16.96 17.52
N LEU A 132 -21.72 16.12 17.33
CA LEU A 132 -21.65 15.23 16.17
C LEU A 132 -22.72 14.13 16.21
N PHE A 133 -22.99 13.51 17.36
CA PHE A 133 -24.11 12.56 17.46
C PHE A 133 -25.48 13.24 17.22
N ALA A 134 -25.66 14.49 17.67
CA ALA A 134 -26.86 15.26 17.39
C ALA A 134 -27.00 15.60 15.89
N LYS A 135 -25.90 15.96 15.23
CA LYS A 135 -25.82 16.20 13.77
C LYS A 135 -26.07 14.92 12.96
N TYR A 136 -25.64 13.76 13.48
CA TYR A 136 -25.64 12.46 12.80
C TYR A 136 -26.45 11.39 13.56
N PRO A 137 -27.78 11.56 13.74
CA PRO A 137 -28.57 10.71 14.65
C PRO A 137 -28.69 9.24 14.23
N ASN A 138 -28.45 8.93 12.95
CA ASN A 138 -28.51 7.57 12.40
C ASN A 138 -27.19 6.78 12.58
N TYR A 139 -26.15 7.41 13.13
CA TYR A 139 -24.85 6.80 13.38
C TYR A 139 -24.70 6.52 14.87
N ASN A 140 -24.00 5.43 15.22
CA ASN A 140 -23.85 4.99 16.60
C ASN A 140 -22.39 4.79 17.03
N VAL A 141 -21.43 4.93 16.10
CA VAL A 141 -19.99 4.87 16.41
C VAL A 141 -19.34 6.22 16.13
N ILE A 142 -18.48 6.67 17.03
CA ILE A 142 -17.58 7.80 16.79
C ILE A 142 -16.18 7.43 17.25
N SER A 143 -15.15 7.83 16.52
CA SER A 143 -13.78 7.68 16.99
C SER A 143 -13.35 8.88 17.81
N VAL A 144 -12.75 8.60 18.96
CA VAL A 144 -11.97 9.54 19.77
C VAL A 144 -10.58 8.93 19.89
N SER A 145 -9.72 9.34 18.97
CA SER A 145 -8.40 8.72 18.78
C SER A 145 -7.35 9.74 18.39
N GLN A 146 -6.11 9.44 18.78
CA GLN A 146 -4.88 10.14 18.44
C GLN A 146 -4.73 10.43 16.95
N ASP A 147 -4.05 11.54 16.62
CA ASP A 147 -3.61 11.84 15.27
C ASP A 147 -2.43 10.93 14.87
N ASP A 148 -2.13 10.83 13.57
CA ASP A 148 -1.18 9.85 13.02
C ASP A 148 0.29 10.27 13.21
N ASN A 149 0.74 10.33 14.46
CA ASN A 149 2.13 10.57 14.86
C ASN A 149 2.42 10.04 16.27
N THR A 150 3.70 9.93 16.62
CA THR A 150 4.15 9.37 17.90
C THR A 150 4.43 10.41 18.99
N ASN A 151 4.17 11.70 18.75
CA ASN A 151 4.54 12.80 19.64
C ASN A 151 3.43 13.09 20.66
N TYR A 152 3.16 12.12 21.53
CA TYR A 152 2.12 12.19 22.58
C TYR A 152 2.53 13.05 23.78
N CYS A 153 1.56 13.42 24.62
CA CYS A 153 1.81 14.29 25.78
C CYS A 153 2.62 13.58 26.88
N ARG A 154 3.72 14.20 27.31
CA ARG A 154 4.58 13.76 28.41
C ARG A 154 4.64 14.76 29.57
N CYS A 155 3.52 15.44 29.86
CA CYS A 155 3.44 16.26 31.07
C CYS A 155 3.33 15.38 32.32
N ASP A 156 3.67 15.93 33.48
CA ASP A 156 3.72 15.19 34.76
C ASP A 156 2.44 14.39 35.04
N ASN A 157 1.26 14.96 34.74
CA ASN A 157 -0.02 14.26 34.95
C ASN A 157 -0.23 13.08 33.99
N CYS A 158 0.18 13.20 32.73
CA CYS A 158 0.09 12.12 31.76
C CYS A 158 1.08 11.01 32.13
N GLU A 159 2.34 11.36 32.42
CA GLU A 159 3.38 10.40 32.79
C GLU A 159 3.03 9.65 34.07
N ALA A 160 2.45 10.31 35.08
CA ALA A 160 1.98 9.63 36.29
C ALA A 160 0.98 8.50 35.98
N ILE A 161 0.04 8.72 35.05
CA ILE A 161 -0.90 7.69 34.59
C ILE A 161 -0.16 6.59 33.81
N HIS A 162 0.81 6.95 32.98
CA HIS A 162 1.56 5.99 32.16
C HIS A 162 2.40 5.06 33.04
N GLU A 163 3.09 5.59 34.04
CA GLU A 163 3.90 4.82 34.99
C GLU A 163 3.04 3.87 35.83
N GLU A 164 1.91 4.35 36.36
CA GLU A 164 1.04 3.55 37.22
C GLU A 164 0.34 2.43 36.44
N PHE A 165 -0.21 2.76 35.26
CA PHE A 165 -1.13 1.89 34.54
C PHE A 165 -0.59 1.29 33.24
N GLY A 166 0.70 1.46 32.94
CA GLY A 166 1.36 0.73 31.84
C GLY A 166 1.29 1.44 30.50
N GLY A 167 1.94 2.60 30.41
CA GLY A 167 2.21 3.32 29.18
C GLY A 167 1.09 4.26 28.70
N PRO A 168 1.28 4.92 27.55
CA PRO A 168 0.42 5.99 27.09
C PRO A 168 -1.00 5.56 26.66
N ALA A 169 -1.20 4.26 26.38
CA ALA A 169 -2.54 3.69 26.23
C ALA A 169 -3.41 3.94 27.48
N ALA A 170 -2.81 3.97 28.68
CA ALA A 170 -3.53 4.25 29.92
C ALA A 170 -4.26 5.59 29.90
N SER A 171 -3.55 6.66 29.50
CA SER A 171 -4.16 8.00 29.40
C SER A 171 -5.25 8.06 28.31
N MET A 172 -5.06 7.32 27.21
CA MET A 172 -6.06 7.23 26.15
C MET A 172 -7.34 6.56 26.65
N ILE A 173 -7.23 5.38 27.25
CA ILE A 173 -8.41 4.64 27.74
C ILE A 173 -9.09 5.39 28.88
N ASN A 174 -8.35 6.03 29.79
CA ASN A 174 -8.96 6.85 30.84
C ASN A 174 -9.81 7.99 30.24
N PHE A 175 -9.24 8.75 29.29
CA PHE A 175 -9.94 9.83 28.60
C PHE A 175 -11.18 9.35 27.84
N VAL A 176 -11.03 8.27 27.08
CA VAL A 176 -12.12 7.68 26.28
C VAL A 176 -13.22 7.11 27.16
N ASN A 177 -12.89 6.46 28.28
CA ASN A 177 -13.88 5.98 29.26
C ASN A 177 -14.71 7.13 29.83
N ARG A 178 -14.10 8.27 30.17
CA ARG A 178 -14.83 9.46 30.66
C ARG A 178 -15.87 9.92 29.63
N ILE A 179 -15.52 9.93 28.35
CA ILE A 179 -16.45 10.30 27.26
C ILE A 179 -17.53 9.22 27.10
N ALA A 180 -17.14 7.95 27.04
CA ALA A 180 -18.05 6.82 26.83
C ALA A 180 -19.17 6.73 27.88
N ARG A 181 -18.88 7.12 29.14
CA ARG A 181 -19.87 7.20 30.23
C ARG A 181 -20.98 8.22 30.00
N ASN A 182 -20.73 9.27 29.21
CA ASN A 182 -21.72 10.28 28.84
C ASN A 182 -22.59 9.84 27.66
N PHE A 183 -22.20 8.79 26.91
CA PHE A 183 -22.88 8.30 25.71
C PHE A 183 -23.10 6.78 25.74
N LYS A 184 -23.76 6.28 26.80
CA LYS A 184 -23.88 4.83 27.08
C LYS A 184 -24.62 4.02 26.01
N ASP A 185 -25.46 4.66 25.19
CA ASP A 185 -26.17 4.06 24.06
C ASP A 185 -25.37 4.09 22.75
N LYS A 186 -24.19 4.71 22.76
CA LYS A 186 -23.28 4.86 21.62
C LYS A 186 -21.99 4.09 21.88
N THR A 187 -21.26 3.82 20.80
CA THR A 187 -19.93 3.23 20.84
C THR A 187 -18.87 4.32 20.64
N ILE A 188 -17.93 4.43 21.57
CA ILE A 188 -16.75 5.28 21.41
C ILE A 188 -15.58 4.41 20.98
N SER A 189 -15.17 4.55 19.73
CA SER A 189 -14.01 3.85 19.19
C SER A 189 -12.73 4.60 19.54
N THR A 190 -11.65 3.87 19.81
CA THR A 190 -10.30 4.43 19.90
C THR A 190 -9.28 3.48 19.29
N LEU A 191 -8.09 3.98 19.00
CA LEU A 191 -7.02 3.23 18.36
C LEU A 191 -6.04 2.72 19.39
N ALA A 192 -5.75 1.42 19.36
CA ALA A 192 -4.56 0.81 19.94
C ALA A 192 -3.51 0.71 18.83
N TYR A 193 -2.87 1.84 18.54
CA TYR A 193 -2.03 2.06 17.35
C TYR A 193 -0.80 2.91 17.72
N GLN A 194 0.34 2.59 17.09
CA GLN A 194 1.65 3.20 17.38
C GLN A 194 1.93 3.24 18.89
N TYR A 195 2.03 4.43 19.49
CA TYR A 195 2.40 4.59 20.89
C TYR A 195 1.35 4.03 21.85
N THR A 196 0.09 3.88 21.44
CA THR A 196 -0.99 3.28 22.25
C THR A 196 -1.23 1.79 21.97
N ARG A 197 -0.39 1.14 21.15
CA ARG A 197 -0.62 -0.27 20.72
C ARG A 197 -0.64 -1.25 21.89
N LYS A 198 0.24 -1.06 22.88
CA LYS A 198 0.38 -1.96 24.02
C LYS A 198 -0.81 -1.83 25.00
N PRO A 199 -1.34 -2.95 25.51
CA PRO A 199 -2.43 -2.94 26.48
C PRO A 199 -2.01 -2.30 27.81
N THR A 200 -2.98 -1.70 28.48
CA THR A 200 -2.83 -1.00 29.77
C THR A 200 -3.53 -1.76 30.90
N LYS A 201 -3.29 -1.38 32.16
CA LYS A 201 -4.07 -1.81 33.32
C LYS A 201 -5.43 -1.10 33.42
N VAL A 202 -5.65 0.01 32.71
CA VAL A 202 -6.97 0.68 32.66
C VAL A 202 -7.91 -0.17 31.81
N ILE A 203 -9.02 -0.61 32.40
CA ILE A 203 -10.02 -1.43 31.73
C ILE A 203 -10.91 -0.52 30.87
N PRO A 204 -11.06 -0.76 29.55
CA PRO A 204 -12.03 -0.05 28.72
C PRO A 204 -13.47 -0.31 29.19
N ASP A 205 -14.31 0.72 29.21
CA ASP A 205 -15.75 0.56 29.50
C ASP A 205 -16.45 -0.26 28.38
N GLU A 206 -17.59 -0.90 28.69
CA GLU A 206 -18.25 -1.86 27.78
C GLU A 206 -18.61 -1.29 26.39
N ASN A 207 -18.88 0.01 26.30
CA ASN A 207 -19.19 0.71 25.05
C ASN A 207 -17.97 1.36 24.37
N VAL A 208 -16.75 1.05 24.83
CA VAL A 208 -15.50 1.44 24.18
C VAL A 208 -15.06 0.35 23.20
N LEU A 209 -14.84 0.71 21.95
CA LEU A 209 -14.36 -0.18 20.89
C LEU A 209 -12.86 0.02 20.68
N ILE A 210 -12.06 -0.99 21.01
CA ILE A 210 -10.60 -0.94 20.82
C ILE A 210 -10.27 -1.40 19.40
N THR A 211 -9.66 -0.53 18.60
CA THR A 211 -9.24 -0.85 17.23
C THR A 211 -7.74 -1.09 17.16
N LEU A 212 -7.30 -2.32 16.84
CA LEU A 212 -5.90 -2.67 16.60
C LEU A 212 -5.61 -2.73 15.09
N CYS A 213 -4.40 -2.35 14.70
CA CYS A 213 -3.93 -2.35 13.31
C CYS A 213 -2.65 -3.19 13.17
N SER A 214 -2.60 -4.15 12.24
CA SER A 214 -1.47 -5.09 12.08
C SER A 214 -0.35 -4.56 11.16
N ILE A 215 -0.18 -3.24 11.05
CA ILE A 215 0.54 -2.59 9.94
C ILE A 215 2.00 -3.05 9.78
N GLU A 216 2.68 -3.37 10.87
CA GLU A 216 4.08 -3.76 10.94
C GLU A 216 4.37 -5.23 10.57
N CYS A 217 3.34 -6.05 10.35
CA CYS A 217 3.51 -7.49 10.18
C CYS A 217 4.00 -7.88 8.78
N ASP A 218 4.93 -8.85 8.72
CA ASP A 218 5.27 -9.58 7.50
C ASP A 218 4.05 -10.35 7.01
N ARG A 219 3.63 -10.13 5.75
CA ARG A 219 2.42 -10.75 5.20
C ARG A 219 2.63 -12.16 4.65
N ARG A 220 3.87 -12.61 4.57
CA ARG A 220 4.22 -13.99 4.21
C ARG A 220 3.89 -14.97 5.34
N LEU A 221 4.05 -14.54 6.58
CA LEU A 221 3.87 -15.36 7.77
C LEU A 221 2.50 -15.10 8.42
N THR A 222 2.01 -16.09 9.16
CA THR A 222 0.88 -15.86 10.07
C THR A 222 1.30 -14.80 11.10
N ILE A 223 0.34 -14.04 11.62
CA ILE A 223 0.61 -13.05 12.68
C ILE A 223 1.17 -13.74 13.94
N GLU A 224 0.70 -14.94 14.24
CA GLU A 224 1.18 -15.73 15.38
C GLU A 224 2.67 -16.05 15.27
N ASP A 225 3.15 -16.44 14.08
CA ASP A 225 4.53 -16.82 13.84
C ASP A 225 5.45 -15.62 13.57
N GLY A 226 4.98 -14.69 12.72
CA GLY A 226 5.79 -13.61 12.15
C GLY A 226 5.63 -12.25 12.83
N CYS A 227 4.61 -12.07 13.68
CA CYS A 227 4.28 -10.77 14.26
C CYS A 227 3.98 -10.85 15.77
N LYS A 228 4.94 -11.42 16.52
CA LYS A 228 4.80 -11.78 17.94
C LYS A 228 4.36 -10.63 18.85
N GLU A 229 4.86 -9.42 18.60
CA GLU A 229 4.47 -8.24 19.39
C GLU A 229 2.99 -7.90 19.21
N PHE A 230 2.50 -7.85 17.96
CA PHE A 230 1.09 -7.63 17.69
C PHE A 230 0.22 -8.75 18.27
N ASN A 231 0.65 -10.02 18.12
CA ASN A 231 -0.05 -11.16 18.70
C ASN A 231 -0.20 -11.03 20.23
N SER A 232 0.88 -10.69 20.92
CA SER A 232 0.87 -10.45 22.37
C SER A 232 -0.03 -9.27 22.75
N ASP A 233 0.01 -8.18 21.98
CA ASP A 233 -0.83 -7.00 22.22
C ASP A 233 -2.32 -7.35 22.06
N LEU A 234 -2.70 -8.08 21.00
CA LEU A 234 -4.07 -8.57 20.77
C LEU A 234 -4.56 -9.46 21.92
N ILE A 235 -3.76 -10.47 22.31
CA ILE A 235 -4.08 -11.35 23.43
C ILE A 235 -4.24 -10.52 24.71
N GLY A 236 -3.39 -9.52 24.94
CA GLY A 236 -3.47 -8.65 26.10
C GLY A 236 -4.74 -7.80 26.13
N TRP A 237 -5.11 -7.17 25.01
CA TRP A 237 -6.37 -6.42 24.89
C TRP A 237 -7.61 -7.30 25.05
N SER A 238 -7.57 -8.53 24.52
CA SER A 238 -8.70 -9.48 24.62
C SER A 238 -9.04 -9.87 26.07
N LYS A 239 -8.06 -9.77 26.98
CA LYS A 239 -8.27 -10.00 28.43
C LYS A 239 -8.98 -8.84 29.11
N LEU A 240 -8.98 -7.65 28.50
CA LEU A 240 -9.53 -6.42 29.08
C LEU A 240 -10.93 -6.10 28.55
N THR A 241 -11.25 -6.53 27.32
CA THR A 241 -12.53 -6.22 26.68
C THR A 241 -12.94 -7.29 25.67
N GLU A 242 -14.25 -7.44 25.48
CA GLU A 242 -14.82 -8.24 24.39
C GLU A 242 -15.19 -7.39 23.15
N ASN A 243 -14.89 -6.10 23.16
CA ASN A 243 -15.27 -5.15 22.12
C ASN A 243 -14.03 -4.72 21.32
N ILE A 244 -13.54 -5.64 20.50
CA ILE A 244 -12.35 -5.43 19.67
C ILE A 244 -12.73 -5.34 18.20
N ARG A 245 -12.15 -4.33 17.54
CA ARG A 245 -12.08 -4.20 16.09
C ARG A 245 -10.66 -4.48 15.63
N ILE A 246 -10.51 -5.33 14.61
CA ILE A 246 -9.25 -5.52 13.90
C ILE A 246 -9.31 -4.78 12.59
N TRP A 247 -8.26 -4.03 12.32
CA TRP A 247 -7.94 -3.48 11.02
C TRP A 247 -6.74 -4.25 10.47
N ASP A 248 -7.01 -5.23 9.62
CA ASP A 248 -5.98 -6.04 8.97
C ASP A 248 -5.70 -5.55 7.55
N TYR A 249 -4.47 -5.71 7.07
CA TYR A 249 -4.03 -5.21 5.76
C TYR A 249 -3.69 -6.40 4.84
N THR A 250 -4.36 -6.47 3.68
CA THR A 250 -4.29 -7.63 2.78
C THR A 250 -4.02 -7.27 1.32
N THR A 251 -3.35 -6.14 1.10
CA THR A 251 -2.90 -5.68 -0.22
C THR A 251 -1.59 -4.90 -0.07
N GLN A 252 -0.87 -4.73 -1.18
CA GLN A 252 0.24 -3.79 -1.27
C GLN A 252 -0.29 -2.43 -1.72
N PHE A 253 -0.28 -1.42 -0.85
CA PHE A 253 -0.89 -0.11 -1.10
C PHE A 253 -0.10 0.76 -2.07
N THR A 254 1.22 0.56 -2.12
CA THR A 254 2.12 1.18 -3.10
C THR A 254 1.96 0.61 -4.50
N ASN A 255 1.40 -0.61 -4.63
CA ASN A 255 1.39 -1.37 -5.87
C ASN A 255 0.19 -2.37 -5.91
N PHE A 256 -1.03 -1.88 -6.12
CA PHE A 256 -2.24 -2.74 -6.14
C PHE A 256 -2.18 -3.85 -7.18
N LEU A 257 -1.52 -3.59 -8.31
CA LEU A 257 -1.42 -4.55 -9.40
C LEU A 257 -0.22 -5.48 -9.24
N ALA A 258 0.67 -5.32 -8.25
CA ALA A 258 1.75 -6.28 -8.04
C ALA A 258 1.26 -7.60 -7.45
N PRO A 259 1.93 -8.74 -7.74
CA PRO A 259 1.71 -9.97 -7.01
C PRO A 259 1.99 -9.82 -5.51
N PHE A 260 1.02 -10.16 -4.67
CA PHE A 260 1.11 -10.00 -3.22
C PHE A 260 0.71 -11.29 -2.50
N PRO A 261 1.52 -12.36 -2.49
CA PRO A 261 1.07 -13.71 -2.16
C PRO A 261 0.90 -13.98 -0.65
N ASN A 262 -0.07 -13.35 0.00
CA ASN A 262 -0.42 -13.55 1.42
C ASN A 262 -1.59 -14.52 1.64
N TRP A 263 -1.82 -15.46 0.72
CA TRP A 263 -3.01 -16.32 0.70
C TRP A 263 -3.07 -17.24 1.91
N ASN A 264 -1.95 -17.91 2.21
CA ASN A 264 -1.83 -18.95 3.22
C ASN A 264 -1.90 -18.44 4.66
N THR A 265 -2.01 -17.13 4.88
CA THR A 265 -2.07 -16.52 6.22
C THR A 265 -3.47 -16.04 6.57
N LEU A 266 -4.35 -15.87 5.57
CA LEU A 266 -5.68 -15.28 5.75
C LEU A 266 -6.53 -16.03 6.78
N LYS A 267 -6.58 -17.37 6.67
CA LYS A 267 -7.45 -18.18 7.53
C LYS A 267 -6.97 -18.17 8.97
N GLU A 268 -5.67 -18.40 9.17
CA GLU A 268 -5.00 -18.47 10.47
C GLU A 268 -5.08 -17.12 11.18
N ASN A 269 -4.86 -16.01 10.46
CA ASN A 269 -5.01 -14.66 11.03
C ASN A 269 -6.46 -14.37 11.44
N ILE A 270 -7.46 -14.71 10.61
CA ILE A 270 -8.87 -14.54 10.97
C ILE A 270 -9.24 -15.38 12.20
N ASN A 271 -8.74 -16.63 12.30
CA ASN A 271 -8.94 -17.46 13.49
C ASN A 271 -8.32 -16.83 14.72
N LEU A 272 -7.08 -16.34 14.63
CA LEU A 272 -6.42 -15.63 15.73
C LEU A 272 -7.25 -14.44 16.21
N PHE A 273 -7.79 -13.63 15.29
CA PHE A 273 -8.63 -12.49 15.63
C PHE A 273 -9.90 -12.92 16.37
N VAL A 274 -10.60 -13.92 15.83
CA VAL A 274 -11.84 -14.46 16.41
C VAL A 274 -11.62 -15.06 17.80
N ASP A 275 -10.54 -15.81 17.97
CA ASP A 275 -10.18 -16.46 19.23
C ASP A 275 -9.79 -15.45 20.32
N ASN A 276 -9.51 -14.20 19.93
CA ASN A 276 -9.14 -13.09 20.82
C ASN A 276 -10.18 -11.95 20.79
N ASN A 277 -11.46 -12.30 20.77
CA ASN A 277 -12.61 -11.38 20.94
C ASN A 277 -12.80 -10.32 19.84
N ALA A 278 -12.18 -10.45 18.67
CA ALA A 278 -12.47 -9.56 17.54
C ALA A 278 -13.87 -9.83 16.96
N LYS A 279 -14.84 -8.99 17.31
CA LYS A 279 -16.22 -9.07 16.79
C LYS A 279 -16.42 -8.19 15.55
N TRP A 280 -15.47 -7.31 15.26
CA TRP A 280 -15.44 -6.52 14.04
C TRP A 280 -14.10 -6.69 13.35
N ILE A 281 -14.10 -7.24 12.13
CA ILE A 281 -12.88 -7.37 11.35
C ILE A 281 -13.03 -6.57 10.05
N PHE A 282 -12.06 -5.69 9.84
CA PHE A 282 -11.86 -4.95 8.61
C PHE A 282 -10.64 -5.49 7.88
N GLU A 283 -10.91 -6.28 6.85
CA GLU A 283 -9.90 -6.73 5.89
C GLU A 283 -9.67 -5.60 4.87
N GLN A 284 -8.68 -4.75 5.13
CA GLN A 284 -8.27 -3.69 4.21
C GLN A 284 -7.53 -4.30 3.02
N HIS A 285 -8.35 -4.77 2.08
CA HIS A 285 -7.99 -4.96 0.70
C HIS A 285 -7.93 -3.61 -0.04
N SER A 286 -7.81 -3.61 -1.36
CA SER A 286 -7.87 -2.40 -2.18
C SER A 286 -9.31 -2.07 -2.56
N ASN A 287 -9.74 -0.80 -2.41
CA ASN A 287 -11.05 -0.40 -2.94
C ASN A 287 -11.12 -0.59 -4.46
N HIS A 288 -10.00 -0.31 -5.12
CA HIS A 288 -9.81 -0.45 -6.56
C HIS A 288 -9.34 -1.87 -6.92
N PRO A 289 -9.54 -2.32 -8.17
CA PRO A 289 -9.07 -3.64 -8.59
C PRO A 289 -7.56 -3.81 -8.36
N SER A 290 -7.21 -4.96 -7.78
CA SER A 290 -5.83 -5.42 -7.55
C SER A 290 -5.61 -6.77 -8.23
N GLU A 291 -4.45 -7.39 -7.98
CA GLU A 291 -4.22 -8.81 -8.28
C GLU A 291 -5.42 -9.68 -7.84
N LEU A 292 -5.93 -10.52 -8.77
CA LEU A 292 -6.96 -11.54 -8.52
C LEU A 292 -8.15 -11.02 -7.69
N PHE A 293 -8.58 -9.79 -7.98
CA PHE A 293 -9.48 -8.98 -7.15
C PHE A 293 -10.78 -9.69 -6.71
N GLU A 294 -11.48 -10.33 -7.63
CA GLU A 294 -12.73 -11.05 -7.32
C GLU A 294 -12.48 -12.27 -6.43
N LEU A 295 -11.43 -13.05 -6.71
CA LEU A 295 -11.06 -14.22 -5.90
C LEU A 295 -10.74 -13.77 -4.47
N ARG A 296 -9.88 -12.75 -4.29
CA ARG A 296 -9.51 -12.23 -2.96
C ARG A 296 -10.71 -11.72 -2.18
N SER A 297 -11.56 -10.95 -2.85
CA SER A 297 -12.79 -10.42 -2.24
C SER A 297 -13.72 -11.55 -1.79
N TYR A 298 -13.87 -12.59 -2.62
CA TYR A 298 -14.67 -13.77 -2.31
C TYR A 298 -14.11 -14.56 -1.12
N LEU A 299 -12.81 -14.88 -1.11
CA LEU A 299 -12.17 -15.65 -0.05
C LEU A 299 -12.34 -14.97 1.32
N LYS A 300 -12.03 -13.67 1.40
CA LYS A 300 -12.18 -12.89 2.63
C LYS A 300 -13.63 -12.86 3.11
N ALA A 301 -14.58 -12.61 2.22
CA ALA A 301 -15.99 -12.60 2.61
C ALA A 301 -16.47 -13.97 3.13
N LYS A 302 -16.03 -15.07 2.53
CA LYS A 302 -16.35 -16.44 2.99
C LYS A 302 -15.72 -16.76 4.35
N LEU A 303 -14.44 -16.45 4.53
CA LEU A 303 -13.72 -16.73 5.77
C LEU A 303 -14.22 -15.87 6.94
N LEU A 304 -14.52 -14.60 6.73
CA LEU A 304 -15.13 -13.75 7.76
C LEU A 304 -16.52 -14.25 8.21
N TRP A 305 -17.26 -14.91 7.31
CA TRP A 305 -18.53 -15.54 7.66
C TRP A 305 -18.35 -16.87 8.40
N ASN A 306 -17.40 -17.69 7.95
CA ASN A 306 -17.06 -18.96 8.57
C ASN A 306 -15.54 -19.24 8.48
N PRO A 307 -14.78 -18.94 9.55
CA PRO A 307 -13.32 -19.12 9.58
C PRO A 307 -12.86 -20.58 9.49
N LYS A 308 -13.79 -21.54 9.70
CA LYS A 308 -13.50 -22.98 9.64
C LYS A 308 -13.44 -23.53 8.22
N LEU A 309 -13.83 -22.75 7.21
CA LEU A 309 -13.76 -23.19 5.82
C LEU A 309 -12.32 -23.53 5.41
N ASN A 310 -12.18 -24.46 4.47
CA ASN A 310 -10.89 -24.80 3.89
C ASN A 310 -10.56 -23.80 2.77
N LEU A 311 -9.39 -23.15 2.86
CA LEU A 311 -8.96 -22.13 1.91
C LEU A 311 -8.80 -22.70 0.49
N ASN A 312 -8.16 -23.86 0.36
CA ASN A 312 -7.90 -24.49 -0.94
C ASN A 312 -9.20 -24.93 -1.62
N ASP A 313 -10.18 -25.45 -0.86
CA ASP A 313 -11.50 -25.77 -1.39
C ASP A 313 -12.23 -24.52 -1.91
N LEU A 314 -12.08 -23.38 -1.23
CA LEU A 314 -12.66 -22.11 -1.66
C LEU A 314 -11.99 -21.58 -2.93
N ILE A 315 -10.66 -21.63 -3.01
CA ILE A 315 -9.89 -21.26 -4.21
C ILE A 315 -10.32 -22.13 -5.38
N LYS A 316 -10.31 -23.46 -5.20
CA LYS A 316 -10.72 -24.42 -6.22
C LYS A 316 -12.15 -24.17 -6.69
N LYS A 317 -13.11 -24.06 -5.76
CA LYS A 317 -14.52 -23.80 -6.09
C LYS A 317 -14.68 -22.49 -6.86
N PHE A 318 -14.01 -21.43 -6.43
CA PHE A 318 -14.09 -20.16 -7.13
C PHE A 318 -13.52 -20.28 -8.54
N SER A 319 -12.30 -20.83 -8.67
CA SER A 319 -11.62 -20.94 -9.95
C SER A 319 -12.39 -21.81 -10.94
N ASP A 320 -12.92 -22.95 -10.50
CA ASP A 320 -13.70 -23.87 -11.35
C ASP A 320 -14.96 -23.21 -11.90
N LEU A 321 -15.61 -22.37 -11.10
CA LEU A 321 -16.87 -21.73 -11.51
C LEU A 321 -16.65 -20.39 -12.24
N TYR A 322 -15.59 -19.67 -11.91
CA TYR A 322 -15.30 -18.32 -12.44
C TYR A 322 -14.44 -18.35 -13.71
N TYR A 323 -13.36 -19.14 -13.70
CA TYR A 323 -12.41 -19.28 -14.81
C TYR A 323 -12.67 -20.51 -15.69
N LYS A 324 -13.41 -21.51 -15.19
CA LYS A 324 -13.85 -22.70 -15.93
C LYS A 324 -12.69 -23.48 -16.55
N GLU A 325 -12.58 -23.55 -17.88
CA GLU A 325 -11.56 -24.30 -18.60
C GLU A 325 -10.13 -23.81 -18.25
N ALA A 326 -9.99 -22.54 -17.87
CA ALA A 326 -8.73 -21.96 -17.40
C ALA A 326 -8.41 -22.25 -15.91
N SER A 327 -9.34 -22.88 -15.17
CA SER A 327 -9.27 -23.01 -13.70
C SER A 327 -7.97 -23.65 -13.20
N ASN A 328 -7.53 -24.74 -13.83
CA ASN A 328 -6.34 -25.47 -13.39
C ASN A 328 -5.08 -24.60 -13.40
N TYR A 329 -4.90 -23.77 -14.44
CA TYR A 329 -3.73 -22.90 -14.57
C TYR A 329 -3.73 -21.76 -13.55
N ILE A 330 -4.92 -21.22 -13.21
CA ILE A 330 -5.03 -20.19 -12.18
C ILE A 330 -4.75 -20.79 -10.79
N GLN A 331 -5.24 -22.01 -10.54
CA GLN A 331 -4.95 -22.73 -9.29
C GLN A 331 -3.46 -23.03 -9.15
N GLU A 332 -2.82 -23.52 -10.22
CA GLU A 332 -1.38 -23.81 -10.26
C GLU A 332 -0.54 -22.54 -10.02
N TYR A 333 -0.93 -21.40 -10.61
CA TYR A 333 -0.29 -20.11 -10.33
C TYR A 333 -0.37 -19.73 -8.84
N VAL A 334 -1.59 -19.77 -8.26
CA VAL A 334 -1.81 -19.39 -6.85
C VAL A 334 -1.08 -20.35 -5.91
N GLU A 335 -1.05 -21.64 -6.20
CA GLU A 335 -0.33 -22.64 -5.43
C GLU A 335 1.19 -22.41 -5.49
N ASP A 336 1.75 -22.28 -6.69
CA ASP A 336 3.20 -22.12 -6.87
C ASP A 336 3.71 -20.83 -6.23
N ILE A 337 3.07 -19.68 -6.51
CA ILE A 337 3.52 -18.39 -5.94
C ILE A 337 3.42 -18.38 -4.41
N SER A 338 2.40 -19.06 -3.85
CA SER A 338 2.24 -19.19 -2.40
C SER A 338 3.30 -20.10 -1.80
N ASN A 339 3.68 -21.18 -2.49
CA ASN A 339 4.74 -22.08 -2.05
C ASN A 339 6.12 -21.42 -2.13
N GLU A 340 6.40 -20.69 -3.21
CA GLU A 340 7.65 -19.94 -3.38
C GLU A 340 7.84 -18.94 -2.25
N ILE A 341 6.88 -18.02 -2.06
CA ILE A 341 7.02 -17.02 -1.00
C ILE A 341 7.12 -17.68 0.38
N SER A 342 6.37 -18.74 0.68
CA SER A 342 6.41 -19.38 2.00
C SER A 342 7.79 -19.94 2.36
N ASN A 343 8.59 -20.31 1.34
CA ASN A 343 9.94 -20.84 1.52
C ASN A 343 11.02 -19.76 1.59
N GLU A 344 10.71 -18.52 1.22
CA GLU A 344 11.65 -17.39 1.29
C GLU A 344 11.87 -16.95 2.73
N LYS A 345 13.11 -17.05 3.22
CA LYS A 345 13.43 -16.71 4.63
C LYS A 345 13.83 -15.25 4.82
N ASP A 346 14.48 -14.68 3.83
CA ASP A 346 15.09 -13.35 3.91
C ASP A 346 14.22 -12.26 3.27
N PHE A 347 13.02 -12.62 2.80
CA PHE A 347 12.06 -11.70 2.20
C PHE A 347 10.99 -11.28 3.22
N PHE A 348 10.77 -9.96 3.30
CA PHE A 348 9.73 -9.35 4.14
C PHE A 348 8.61 -8.81 3.24
N LEU A 349 7.45 -9.48 3.22
CA LEU A 349 6.34 -9.11 2.34
C LEU A 349 5.57 -7.94 2.97
N PHE A 350 5.99 -6.72 2.62
CA PHE A 350 5.46 -5.50 3.21
C PHE A 350 4.37 -4.84 2.37
N LEU A 351 3.39 -4.24 3.06
CA LEU A 351 2.25 -3.53 2.44
C LEU A 351 2.66 -2.23 1.71
N TYR A 352 3.83 -1.67 2.00
CA TYR A 352 4.43 -0.55 1.25
C TYR A 352 5.67 -0.98 0.44
N GLY A 353 5.74 -2.24 0.00
CA GLY A 353 6.85 -2.75 -0.80
C GLY A 353 6.70 -2.50 -2.31
N ASP A 354 7.58 -3.14 -3.08
CA ASP A 354 7.65 -3.03 -4.54
C ASP A 354 7.93 -4.39 -5.18
N PRO A 355 7.34 -4.71 -6.37
CA PRO A 355 7.61 -5.99 -7.04
C PRO A 355 9.11 -6.20 -7.33
N SER A 356 9.88 -5.13 -7.56
CA SER A 356 11.31 -5.25 -7.85
C SER A 356 12.14 -5.85 -6.72
N GLN A 357 11.66 -5.75 -5.48
CA GLN A 357 12.28 -6.36 -4.30
C GLN A 357 12.22 -7.89 -4.36
N ALA A 358 11.26 -8.45 -5.11
CA ALA A 358 11.02 -9.90 -5.19
C ALA A 358 11.66 -10.55 -6.44
N PHE A 359 12.41 -9.80 -7.26
CA PHE A 359 13.06 -10.32 -8.46
C PHE A 359 14.23 -11.27 -8.19
N ASP A 360 14.65 -11.40 -6.94
CA ASP A 360 15.61 -12.42 -6.51
C ASP A 360 14.93 -13.54 -5.68
N SER A 361 13.60 -13.55 -5.60
CA SER A 361 12.79 -14.48 -4.81
C SER A 361 11.63 -15.08 -5.62
N PHE A 362 10.37 -14.93 -5.19
CA PHE A 362 9.17 -15.51 -5.81
C PHE A 362 8.78 -14.86 -7.16
N LEU A 363 9.39 -13.72 -7.51
CA LEU A 363 9.26 -13.04 -8.81
C LEU A 363 10.58 -13.04 -9.61
N ARG A 364 11.49 -13.99 -9.34
CA ARG A 364 12.68 -14.18 -10.18
C ARG A 364 12.34 -14.50 -11.64
N PRO A 365 13.23 -14.20 -12.61
CA PRO A 365 12.94 -14.35 -14.04
C PRO A 365 12.34 -15.69 -14.42
N GLU A 366 12.89 -16.81 -13.90
CA GLU A 366 12.41 -18.15 -14.21
C GLU A 366 10.96 -18.37 -13.75
N LYS A 367 10.58 -17.76 -12.62
CA LYS A 367 9.22 -17.84 -12.09
C LYS A 367 8.25 -16.95 -12.85
N ILE A 368 8.64 -15.73 -13.20
CA ILE A 368 7.81 -14.86 -14.05
C ILE A 368 7.56 -15.54 -15.41
N SER A 369 8.56 -16.20 -16.00
CA SER A 369 8.39 -16.95 -17.25
C SER A 369 7.42 -18.12 -17.08
N PHE A 370 7.58 -18.90 -16.01
CA PHE A 370 6.63 -19.98 -15.68
C PHE A 370 5.19 -19.46 -15.50
N TYR A 371 4.99 -18.37 -14.76
CA TYR A 371 3.67 -17.78 -14.57
C TYR A 371 3.08 -17.26 -15.89
N ASN A 372 3.90 -16.64 -16.74
CA ASN A 372 3.47 -16.23 -18.08
C ASN A 372 2.98 -17.43 -18.90
N GLU A 373 3.71 -18.55 -18.90
CA GLU A 373 3.27 -19.77 -19.59
C GLU A 373 1.94 -20.31 -19.06
N LEU A 374 1.71 -20.28 -17.74
CA LEU A 374 0.43 -20.68 -17.14
C LEU A 374 -0.71 -19.80 -17.67
N PHE A 375 -0.52 -18.48 -17.70
CA PHE A 375 -1.51 -17.55 -18.21
C PHE A 375 -1.72 -17.66 -19.73
N ASP A 376 -0.69 -18.00 -20.51
CA ASP A 376 -0.83 -18.26 -21.94
C ASP A 376 -1.67 -19.52 -22.19
N LYS A 377 -1.39 -20.61 -21.46
CA LYS A 377 -2.20 -21.85 -21.51
C LYS A 377 -3.64 -21.59 -21.05
N ALA A 378 -3.82 -20.77 -20.02
CA ALA A 378 -5.14 -20.34 -19.55
C ALA A 378 -5.91 -19.60 -20.65
N LEU A 379 -5.30 -18.60 -21.30
CA LEU A 379 -5.93 -17.84 -22.38
C LEU A 379 -6.30 -18.73 -23.57
N GLU A 380 -5.40 -19.64 -23.96
CA GLU A 380 -5.63 -20.59 -25.05
C GLU A 380 -6.83 -21.50 -24.76
N SER A 381 -6.98 -21.98 -23.52
CA SER A 381 -8.09 -22.85 -23.11
C SER A 381 -9.47 -22.18 -23.20
N VAL A 382 -9.53 -20.85 -23.14
CA VAL A 382 -10.78 -20.07 -23.16
C VAL A 382 -10.92 -19.14 -24.38
N LYS A 383 -10.06 -19.29 -25.40
CA LYS A 383 -9.96 -18.35 -26.54
C LYS A 383 -11.24 -18.11 -27.34
N TYR A 384 -12.20 -19.03 -27.24
CA TYR A 384 -13.50 -18.91 -27.92
C TYR A 384 -14.60 -18.24 -27.07
N SER A 385 -14.27 -17.79 -25.85
CA SER A 385 -15.20 -17.15 -24.93
C SER A 385 -14.66 -15.82 -24.44
N ASN A 386 -15.07 -14.72 -25.08
CA ASN A 386 -14.65 -13.35 -24.75
C ASN A 386 -14.75 -13.03 -23.24
N ASP A 387 -15.83 -13.44 -22.58
CA ASP A 387 -16.02 -13.21 -21.13
C ASP A 387 -14.97 -13.93 -20.27
N LEU A 388 -14.58 -15.15 -20.64
CA LEU A 388 -13.60 -15.94 -19.90
C LEU A 388 -12.20 -15.45 -20.22
N THR A 389 -11.91 -15.15 -21.49
CA THR A 389 -10.65 -14.50 -21.90
C THR A 389 -10.42 -13.22 -21.12
N ASN A 390 -11.43 -12.35 -21.01
CA ASN A 390 -11.32 -11.11 -20.24
C ASN A 390 -11.03 -11.39 -18.75
N ARG A 391 -11.68 -12.38 -18.13
CA ARG A 391 -11.38 -12.76 -16.73
C ARG A 391 -9.94 -13.22 -16.56
N VAL A 392 -9.42 -14.01 -17.49
CA VAL A 392 -8.01 -14.48 -17.45
C VAL A 392 -7.05 -13.30 -17.67
N LEU A 393 -7.35 -12.37 -18.59
CA LEU A 393 -6.54 -11.15 -18.78
C LEU A 393 -6.50 -10.29 -17.51
N LYS A 394 -7.65 -10.08 -16.85
CA LYS A 394 -7.70 -9.39 -15.55
C LYS A 394 -6.85 -10.07 -14.49
N ALA A 395 -6.86 -11.41 -14.44
CA ALA A 395 -6.04 -12.16 -13.50
C ALA A 395 -4.54 -12.04 -13.83
N ARG A 396 -4.18 -12.02 -15.12
CA ARG A 396 -2.81 -11.89 -15.62
C ARG A 396 -2.17 -10.52 -15.34
N ILE A 397 -2.98 -9.47 -15.13
CA ILE A 397 -2.49 -8.08 -15.06
C ILE A 397 -1.33 -7.90 -14.08
N SER A 398 -1.29 -8.69 -12.99
CA SER A 398 -0.21 -8.62 -12.02
C SER A 398 1.11 -9.20 -12.50
N ILE A 399 1.06 -10.26 -13.29
CA ILE A 399 2.24 -10.83 -13.95
C ILE A 399 2.69 -9.95 -15.12
N ASP A 400 1.76 -9.30 -15.81
CA ASP A 400 2.12 -8.30 -16.82
C ASP A 400 2.86 -7.12 -16.20
N TYR A 401 2.36 -6.58 -15.09
CA TYR A 401 3.02 -5.51 -14.35
C TYR A 401 4.41 -5.94 -13.85
N ALA A 402 4.51 -7.09 -13.16
CA ALA A 402 5.80 -7.59 -12.68
C ALA A 402 6.80 -7.85 -13.82
N SER A 403 6.34 -8.36 -14.96
CA SER A 403 7.18 -8.57 -16.14
C SER A 403 7.68 -7.22 -16.70
N LEU A 404 6.82 -6.21 -16.80
CA LEU A 404 7.20 -4.87 -17.29
C LEU A 404 8.27 -4.24 -16.38
N GLU A 405 8.10 -4.33 -15.06
CA GLU A 405 9.10 -3.86 -14.10
C GLU A 405 10.41 -4.68 -14.16
N LEU A 406 10.35 -5.97 -14.48
CA LEU A 406 11.55 -6.78 -14.70
C LEU A 406 12.31 -6.34 -15.96
N HIS A 407 11.60 -6.04 -17.06
CA HIS A 407 12.23 -5.46 -18.26
C HIS A 407 12.89 -4.11 -17.95
N ARG A 408 12.22 -3.26 -17.14
CA ARG A 408 12.75 -1.96 -16.72
C ARG A 408 14.09 -2.08 -15.98
N LYS A 409 14.25 -3.12 -15.14
CA LYS A 409 15.52 -3.42 -14.44
C LYS A 409 16.64 -3.87 -15.39
N ASN A 410 16.31 -4.33 -16.60
CA ASN A 410 17.24 -4.64 -17.69
C ASN A 410 18.44 -5.52 -17.30
N ASN A 411 18.26 -6.42 -16.33
CA ASN A 411 19.31 -7.24 -15.73
C ASN A 411 19.22 -8.74 -16.12
N SER A 412 18.21 -9.12 -16.92
CA SER A 412 18.02 -10.47 -17.44
C SER A 412 18.14 -10.50 -18.97
N SER A 413 18.78 -11.53 -19.52
CA SER A 413 18.83 -11.72 -20.98
C SER A 413 17.47 -12.06 -21.60
N GLU A 414 16.51 -12.48 -20.79
CA GLU A 414 15.14 -12.82 -21.19
C GLU A 414 14.20 -11.61 -21.13
N TYR A 415 14.42 -10.69 -20.18
CA TYR A 415 13.59 -9.50 -19.96
C TYR A 415 14.41 -8.24 -20.27
N LYS A 416 14.63 -7.98 -21.56
CA LYS A 416 15.44 -6.85 -22.04
C LYS A 416 14.61 -5.60 -22.25
N LEU A 417 15.11 -4.45 -21.84
CA LEU A 417 14.44 -3.19 -22.16
C LEU A 417 14.57 -2.81 -23.65
N ILE A 418 15.68 -3.20 -24.27
CA ILE A 418 16.09 -2.77 -25.62
C ILE A 418 16.66 -3.96 -26.39
N GLU A 419 16.30 -4.07 -27.66
CA GLU A 419 16.96 -4.94 -28.63
C GLU A 419 17.85 -4.12 -29.57
N THR A 420 18.91 -4.75 -30.10
CA THR A 420 19.80 -4.12 -31.08
C THR A 420 19.85 -4.97 -32.34
N ASN A 421 19.30 -4.43 -33.43
CA ASN A 421 19.26 -5.08 -34.74
C ASN A 421 19.96 -4.18 -35.77
N ASN A 422 20.98 -4.68 -36.47
CA ASN A 422 21.77 -3.91 -37.45
C ASN A 422 22.29 -2.56 -36.91
N ASN A 423 22.76 -2.52 -35.66
CA ASN A 423 23.19 -1.31 -34.94
C ASN A 423 22.10 -0.26 -34.67
N VAL A 424 20.82 -0.61 -34.85
CA VAL A 424 19.68 0.22 -34.46
C VAL A 424 19.13 -0.32 -33.14
N LYS A 425 19.06 0.55 -32.12
CA LYS A 425 18.40 0.24 -30.85
C LYS A 425 16.90 0.49 -30.97
N SER A 426 16.09 -0.44 -30.49
CA SER A 426 14.64 -0.29 -30.37
C SER A 426 14.14 -0.97 -29.10
N PRO A 427 13.01 -0.54 -28.51
CA PRO A 427 12.38 -1.29 -27.43
C PRO A 427 12.12 -2.74 -27.84
N ASP A 428 12.15 -3.65 -26.86
CA ASP A 428 11.85 -5.05 -27.09
C ASP A 428 10.39 -5.26 -27.57
N ASN A 429 10.18 -6.12 -28.57
CA ASN A 429 8.84 -6.31 -29.16
C ASN A 429 7.87 -7.02 -28.21
N GLU A 430 8.35 -7.95 -27.38
CA GLU A 430 7.52 -8.63 -26.40
C GLU A 430 7.09 -7.65 -25.31
N LEU A 431 8.02 -6.80 -24.85
CA LEU A 431 7.73 -5.70 -23.94
C LEU A 431 6.62 -4.79 -24.48
N ILE A 432 6.74 -4.30 -25.72
CA ILE A 432 5.71 -3.41 -26.30
C ILE A 432 4.35 -4.10 -26.36
N THR A 433 4.31 -5.34 -26.86
CA THR A 433 3.08 -6.14 -26.92
C THR A 433 2.44 -6.30 -25.53
N ARG A 434 3.27 -6.46 -24.50
CA ARG A 434 2.85 -6.60 -23.11
C ARG A 434 2.33 -5.28 -22.53
N LEU A 435 2.99 -4.16 -22.80
CA LEU A 435 2.55 -2.84 -22.36
C LEU A 435 1.18 -2.49 -22.97
N GLU A 436 1.00 -2.73 -24.27
CA GLU A 436 -0.29 -2.56 -24.96
C GLU A 436 -1.39 -3.48 -24.38
N ARG A 437 -1.06 -4.74 -24.09
CA ARG A 437 -1.99 -5.68 -23.43
C ARG A 437 -2.37 -5.19 -22.04
N PHE A 438 -1.41 -4.72 -21.25
CA PHE A 438 -1.61 -4.21 -19.91
C PHE A 438 -2.55 -2.99 -19.93
N GLU A 439 -2.25 -2.00 -20.76
CA GLU A 439 -3.08 -0.79 -20.92
C GLU A 439 -4.51 -1.14 -21.36
N ARG A 440 -4.64 -1.97 -22.41
CA ARG A 440 -5.95 -2.39 -22.93
C ARG A 440 -6.76 -3.12 -21.87
N THR A 441 -6.15 -4.08 -21.18
CA THR A 441 -6.82 -4.87 -20.13
C THR A 441 -7.30 -3.96 -19.00
N ALA A 442 -6.47 -3.01 -18.57
CA ALA A 442 -6.82 -2.06 -17.52
C ALA A 442 -8.00 -1.17 -17.94
N LYS A 443 -7.96 -0.63 -19.16
CA LYS A 443 -9.00 0.23 -19.74
C LYS A 443 -10.33 -0.52 -19.89
N GLU A 444 -10.33 -1.71 -20.48
CA GLU A 444 -11.54 -2.52 -20.70
C GLU A 444 -12.22 -2.94 -19.38
N ASN A 445 -11.49 -2.94 -18.27
CA ASN A 445 -11.97 -3.40 -16.96
C ASN A 445 -12.11 -2.30 -15.90
N ASN A 446 -11.99 -1.02 -16.30
CA ASN A 446 -12.04 0.13 -15.40
C ASN A 446 -11.07 -0.02 -14.21
N ILE A 447 -9.84 -0.45 -14.51
CA ILE A 447 -8.70 -0.49 -13.58
C ILE A 447 -7.92 0.79 -13.82
N THR A 448 -8.02 1.74 -12.89
CA THR A 448 -7.53 3.10 -13.11
C THR A 448 -6.34 3.46 -12.24
N LEU A 449 -6.15 2.80 -11.09
CA LEU A 449 -5.12 3.14 -10.12
C LEU A 449 -4.07 2.03 -9.99
N MET A 450 -2.83 2.45 -9.88
CA MET A 450 -1.67 1.61 -9.52
C MET A 450 -1.48 1.54 -8.01
N ASN A 451 -1.83 2.60 -7.27
CA ASN A 451 -1.58 2.70 -5.82
C ASN A 451 -2.65 3.53 -5.09
N GLU A 452 -2.59 3.55 -3.76
CA GLU A 452 -3.58 4.25 -2.92
C GLU A 452 -3.46 5.79 -2.97
N MET A 453 -2.30 6.30 -3.40
CA MET A 453 -2.00 7.73 -3.48
C MET A 453 -2.55 8.38 -4.75
N GLY A 454 -3.23 7.60 -5.59
CA GLY A 454 -3.90 8.07 -6.80
C GLY A 454 -3.04 8.03 -8.06
N TYR A 455 -1.87 7.38 -8.03
CA TYR A 455 -1.07 7.16 -9.24
C TYR A 455 -1.85 6.26 -10.21
N THR A 456 -2.06 6.75 -11.43
CA THR A 456 -2.97 6.10 -12.38
C THR A 456 -2.25 5.13 -13.32
N VAL A 457 -2.99 4.17 -13.88
CA VAL A 457 -2.48 3.27 -14.93
C VAL A 457 -2.01 4.06 -16.16
N SER A 458 -2.74 5.11 -16.54
CA SER A 458 -2.36 5.95 -17.68
C SER A 458 -1.07 6.73 -17.42
N GLU A 459 -0.86 7.21 -16.19
CA GLU A 459 0.43 7.82 -15.81
C GLU A 459 1.55 6.78 -15.86
N TYR A 460 1.32 5.56 -15.35
CA TYR A 460 2.29 4.48 -15.45
C TYR A 460 2.72 4.19 -16.89
N VAL A 461 1.77 4.01 -17.81
CA VAL A 461 2.08 3.78 -19.24
C VAL A 461 2.85 4.96 -19.81
N TYR A 462 2.42 6.20 -19.53
CA TYR A 462 3.12 7.41 -19.98
C TYR A 462 4.59 7.46 -19.51
N TYR A 463 4.86 7.24 -18.22
CA TYR A 463 6.24 7.24 -17.72
C TYR A 463 7.03 6.01 -18.19
N PHE A 464 6.37 4.89 -18.46
CA PHE A 464 7.00 3.73 -19.11
C PHE A 464 7.46 4.07 -20.53
N ASP A 465 6.60 4.66 -21.35
CA ASP A 465 6.96 5.11 -22.70
C ASP A 465 8.10 6.11 -22.68
N LYS A 466 8.09 7.06 -21.72
CA LYS A 466 9.22 7.98 -21.53
C LYS A 466 10.52 7.29 -21.16
N ALA A 467 10.46 6.24 -20.34
CA ALA A 467 11.63 5.43 -20.06
C ALA A 467 12.13 4.73 -21.34
N LEU A 468 11.24 4.24 -22.21
CA LEU A 468 11.64 3.64 -23.49
C LEU A 468 12.29 4.64 -24.45
N ASP A 469 11.76 5.86 -24.53
CA ASP A 469 12.37 6.97 -25.28
C ASP A 469 13.81 7.25 -24.81
N LEU A 470 14.04 7.20 -23.50
CA LEU A 470 15.37 7.38 -22.91
C LEU A 470 16.29 6.17 -23.14
N ALA A 471 15.76 4.96 -23.03
CA ALA A 471 16.54 3.73 -23.16
C ALA A 471 17.18 3.57 -24.54
N VAL A 472 16.50 4.03 -25.61
CA VAL A 472 17.03 3.96 -26.98
C VAL A 472 18.13 4.98 -27.27
N LYS A 473 18.31 6.00 -26.42
CA LYS A 473 19.37 7.01 -26.59
C LYS A 473 20.75 6.36 -26.61
N ASN A 474 21.69 7.02 -27.28
CA ASN A 474 23.07 6.53 -27.33
C ASN A 474 23.85 6.98 -26.08
N ASN A 475 23.54 6.39 -24.92
CA ASN A 475 24.21 6.75 -23.68
C ASN A 475 25.69 6.30 -23.68
N ILE A 476 26.63 7.23 -23.92
CA ILE A 476 28.08 6.98 -23.82
C ILE A 476 28.57 6.82 -22.36
N ALA A 477 27.73 7.19 -21.39
CA ALA A 477 27.98 6.98 -19.96
C ALA A 477 27.64 5.57 -19.48
N LYS A 478 26.99 4.73 -20.30
CA LYS A 478 26.56 3.40 -19.89
C LYS A 478 27.74 2.55 -19.39
N TYR A 479 27.59 1.99 -18.20
CA TYR A 479 28.57 1.24 -17.40
C TYR A 479 29.86 1.99 -17.07
N LYS A 480 29.89 3.32 -17.24
CA LYS A 480 31.05 4.13 -16.89
C LYS A 480 31.17 4.34 -15.37
N PRO A 481 32.39 4.48 -14.84
CA PRO A 481 32.60 4.69 -13.41
C PRO A 481 31.92 5.98 -12.89
N VAL A 482 31.30 5.86 -11.71
CA VAL A 482 30.69 6.97 -10.98
C VAL A 482 31.40 7.14 -9.64
N SER A 483 31.78 8.37 -9.31
CA SER A 483 32.34 8.76 -8.01
C SER A 483 31.35 9.66 -7.28
N LEU A 484 31.01 9.32 -6.04
CA LEU A 484 30.12 10.11 -5.20
C LEU A 484 30.94 11.05 -4.33
N LEU A 485 30.66 12.35 -4.40
CA LEU A 485 31.26 13.37 -3.53
C LEU A 485 30.43 13.59 -2.26
N THR A 486 29.12 13.36 -2.33
CA THR A 486 28.22 13.20 -1.18
C THR A 486 27.93 11.72 -0.95
N GLN A 487 27.88 11.28 0.30
CA GLN A 487 27.51 9.89 0.61
C GLN A 487 25.99 9.69 0.43
N PRO A 488 25.56 8.67 -0.32
CA PRO A 488 24.15 8.31 -0.37
C PRO A 488 23.73 7.75 0.99
N THR A 489 22.44 7.85 1.32
CA THR A 489 21.92 7.30 2.57
C THR A 489 21.14 6.02 2.30
N LYS A 490 21.32 5.04 3.20
CA LYS A 490 20.81 3.68 3.03
C LYS A 490 19.29 3.64 2.93
N TYR A 491 18.80 3.53 1.70
CA TYR A 491 17.41 3.17 1.38
C TYR A 491 17.35 1.91 0.48
N ALA A 492 18.36 1.72 -0.37
CA ALA A 492 18.58 0.54 -1.22
C ALA A 492 20.08 0.17 -1.22
N ASN A 493 20.53 -0.70 -2.14
CA ASN A 493 21.96 -0.90 -2.36
C ASN A 493 22.57 0.41 -2.88
N GLU A 494 23.43 1.05 -2.09
CA GLU A 494 24.10 2.34 -2.35
C GLU A 494 25.12 2.27 -3.50
N ASP A 495 24.88 1.45 -4.52
CA ASP A 495 25.79 1.28 -5.65
C ASP A 495 25.73 2.52 -6.56
N PRO A 496 26.83 3.30 -6.69
CA PRO A 496 26.87 4.46 -7.58
C PRO A 496 26.55 4.12 -9.04
N LYS A 497 26.70 2.85 -9.44
CA LYS A 497 26.40 2.38 -10.80
C LYS A 497 24.94 2.49 -11.19
N VAL A 498 24.01 2.66 -10.25
CA VAL A 498 22.59 2.96 -10.55
C VAL A 498 22.46 4.18 -11.47
N LEU A 499 23.42 5.12 -11.41
CA LEU A 499 23.41 6.30 -12.28
C LEU A 499 23.94 6.04 -13.70
N THR A 500 24.44 4.85 -14.02
CA THR A 500 24.99 4.53 -15.34
C THR A 500 24.74 3.07 -15.78
N ASP A 501 23.90 2.30 -15.11
CA ASP A 501 23.71 0.87 -15.41
C ASP A 501 22.79 0.62 -16.62
N GLY A 502 22.09 1.67 -17.09
CA GLY A 502 21.14 1.57 -18.19
C GLY A 502 19.89 0.78 -17.85
N ALA A 503 19.61 0.58 -16.56
CA ALA A 503 18.25 0.41 -16.04
C ALA A 503 17.63 1.80 -15.84
N LEU A 504 16.31 1.86 -15.70
CA LEU A 504 15.60 3.12 -15.54
C LEU A 504 14.69 3.08 -14.32
N GLY A 505 14.64 4.20 -13.61
CA GLY A 505 13.85 4.40 -12.41
C GLY A 505 12.36 4.16 -12.65
N GLY A 506 11.71 3.49 -11.70
CA GLY A 506 10.26 3.30 -11.66
C GLY A 506 9.56 4.40 -10.84
N SER A 507 8.23 4.35 -10.72
CA SER A 507 7.45 5.28 -9.89
C SER A 507 7.62 5.10 -8.37
N SER A 508 8.44 4.13 -7.98
CA SER A 508 8.74 3.71 -6.61
C SER A 508 10.23 3.92 -6.35
N PHE A 509 10.59 4.48 -5.19
CA PHE A 509 11.98 4.70 -4.79
C PHE A 509 12.75 3.38 -4.53
N TYR A 510 12.08 2.23 -4.53
CA TYR A 510 12.72 0.90 -4.51
C TYR A 510 13.19 0.44 -5.89
N SER A 511 12.68 1.05 -6.97
CA SER A 511 12.91 0.61 -8.34
C SER A 511 13.97 1.46 -9.04
N ASN A 512 15.25 1.16 -8.79
CA ASN A 512 16.41 1.76 -9.46
C ASN A 512 16.59 3.26 -9.21
N TRP A 513 16.83 3.65 -7.96
CA TRP A 513 17.12 5.04 -7.58
C TRP A 513 18.25 5.13 -6.56
N LEU A 514 19.14 6.11 -6.70
CA LEU A 514 20.15 6.45 -5.71
C LEU A 514 19.68 7.63 -4.84
N GLY A 515 19.61 7.41 -3.53
CA GLY A 515 19.02 8.34 -2.56
C GLY A 515 20.04 9.13 -1.73
N PHE A 516 19.80 10.43 -1.56
CA PHE A 516 20.57 11.34 -0.71
C PHE A 516 19.59 12.05 0.24
N VAL A 517 19.88 12.10 1.54
CA VAL A 517 19.05 12.79 2.53
C VAL A 517 19.86 13.90 3.18
N ASP A 518 19.21 15.04 3.47
CA ASP A 518 19.79 16.23 4.12
C ASP A 518 20.85 16.97 3.28
N ASP A 519 21.72 16.25 2.59
CA ASP A 519 22.76 16.79 1.71
C ASP A 519 22.32 16.87 0.23
N ASP A 520 23.00 17.75 -0.51
CA ASP A 520 22.91 17.84 -1.98
C ASP A 520 23.48 16.58 -2.64
N MET A 521 22.89 16.17 -3.76
CA MET A 521 23.50 15.15 -4.61
C MET A 521 24.68 15.77 -5.36
N ASP A 522 25.86 15.18 -5.20
CA ASP A 522 27.08 15.61 -5.88
C ASP A 522 27.87 14.40 -6.39
N VAL A 523 27.84 14.20 -7.71
CA VAL A 523 28.38 12.99 -8.35
C VAL A 523 29.21 13.31 -9.57
N ILE A 524 30.20 12.47 -9.87
CA ILE A 524 31.07 12.58 -11.04
C ILE A 524 31.01 11.30 -11.86
N VAL A 525 30.67 11.41 -13.13
CA VAL A 525 30.80 10.37 -14.15
C VAL A 525 32.14 10.52 -14.87
N ASP A 526 32.90 9.44 -15.00
CA ASP A 526 34.16 9.36 -15.76
C ASP A 526 33.94 8.62 -17.08
N LEU A 527 33.94 9.32 -18.21
CA LEU A 527 33.82 8.70 -19.54
C LEU A 527 35.06 7.89 -19.94
N GLU A 528 36.09 7.84 -19.08
CA GLU A 528 37.40 7.20 -19.23
C GLU A 528 38.32 7.87 -20.26
N GLU A 529 37.76 8.46 -21.31
CA GLU A 529 38.45 9.27 -22.29
C GLU A 529 37.64 10.51 -22.69
N GLU A 530 38.29 11.47 -23.33
CA GLU A 530 37.61 12.66 -23.84
C GLU A 530 36.67 12.28 -24.99
N ARG A 531 35.40 12.65 -24.85
CA ARG A 531 34.35 12.41 -25.84
C ARG A 531 33.66 13.72 -26.19
N PHE A 532 33.17 13.82 -27.42
CA PHE A 532 32.26 14.90 -27.81
C PHE A 532 30.89 14.61 -27.19
N ILE A 533 30.25 15.64 -26.63
CA ILE A 533 28.98 15.53 -25.91
C ILE A 533 27.98 16.52 -26.50
N ASN A 534 26.78 16.03 -26.77
CA ASN A 534 25.64 16.73 -27.35
C ASN A 534 24.59 17.11 -26.30
N SER A 535 24.39 16.25 -25.30
CA SER A 535 23.39 16.48 -24.27
C SER A 535 23.77 15.74 -22.99
N ILE A 536 23.27 16.25 -21.87
CA ILE A 536 23.33 15.58 -20.57
C ILE A 536 21.94 15.61 -19.99
N THR A 537 21.45 14.43 -19.59
CA THR A 537 20.12 14.22 -19.05
C THR A 537 20.22 13.43 -17.74
N THR A 538 19.37 13.75 -16.76
CA THR A 538 19.22 12.95 -15.53
C THR A 538 17.78 13.02 -15.04
N SER A 539 17.31 11.94 -14.41
CA SER A 539 15.95 11.83 -13.90
C SER A 539 15.92 11.96 -12.38
N PHE A 540 14.85 12.56 -11.86
CA PHE A 540 14.57 12.61 -10.42
C PHE A 540 13.16 12.12 -10.12
N LEU A 541 13.02 11.45 -8.99
CA LEU A 541 11.73 10.98 -8.45
C LEU A 541 11.17 12.00 -7.44
N GLN A 542 9.85 12.14 -7.41
CA GLN A 542 9.11 12.78 -6.32
C GLN A 542 8.11 11.79 -5.74
N VAL A 543 8.16 11.64 -4.41
CA VAL A 543 7.17 10.93 -3.60
C VAL A 543 6.91 11.78 -2.36
N THR A 544 6.02 12.78 -2.47
CA THR A 544 5.90 13.84 -1.45
C THR A 544 5.60 13.29 -0.07
N ASN A 545 4.76 12.25 0.01
CA ASN A 545 4.40 11.61 1.28
C ASN A 545 5.59 10.95 1.99
N HIS A 546 6.64 10.57 1.26
CA HIS A 546 7.88 10.01 1.79
C HIS A 546 9.00 11.06 1.87
N VAL A 547 8.65 12.34 1.79
CA VAL A 547 9.60 13.47 1.84
C VAL A 547 10.66 13.38 0.73
N VAL A 548 10.31 12.74 -0.40
CA VAL A 548 11.14 12.70 -1.60
C VAL A 548 10.69 13.83 -2.52
N PHE A 549 11.54 14.84 -2.71
CA PHE A 549 11.19 16.04 -3.47
C PHE A 549 12.13 16.23 -4.66
N PHE A 550 11.61 16.83 -5.72
CA PHE A 550 12.46 17.27 -6.82
C PHE A 550 13.48 18.30 -6.33
N PRO A 551 14.74 18.23 -6.81
CA PRO A 551 15.74 19.23 -6.48
C PRO A 551 15.25 20.61 -6.94
N PRO A 552 15.42 21.70 -6.16
CA PRO A 552 15.07 23.05 -6.62
C PRO A 552 15.82 23.46 -7.88
N SER A 553 17.00 22.88 -8.10
CA SER A 553 17.82 23.11 -9.27
C SER A 553 18.90 22.04 -9.45
N VAL A 554 19.35 21.87 -10.69
CA VAL A 554 20.42 20.94 -11.07
C VAL A 554 21.45 21.70 -11.89
N GLU A 555 22.71 21.66 -11.47
CA GLU A 555 23.84 22.21 -12.20
C GLU A 555 24.70 21.09 -12.77
N PHE A 556 25.07 21.24 -14.05
CA PHE A 556 25.98 20.34 -14.71
C PHE A 556 27.33 21.04 -14.92
N LEU A 557 28.42 20.33 -14.65
CA LEU A 557 29.78 20.81 -14.88
C LEU A 557 30.60 19.79 -15.65
N ILE A 558 31.54 20.28 -16.46
CA ILE A 558 32.45 19.44 -17.24
C ILE A 558 33.91 19.71 -16.91
N SER A 559 34.75 18.68 -17.07
CA SER A 559 36.20 18.76 -16.87
C SER A 559 36.95 17.74 -17.74
N ASN A 560 38.23 18.03 -18.02
CA ASN A 560 39.19 17.08 -18.61
C ASN A 560 40.24 16.59 -17.61
N ASP A 561 40.33 17.18 -16.40
CA ASP A 561 41.39 16.90 -15.42
C ASP A 561 40.90 16.62 -13.99
N LYS A 562 39.57 16.57 -13.76
CA LYS A 562 38.91 16.44 -12.43
C LYS A 562 39.21 17.59 -11.45
N LYS A 563 39.95 18.62 -11.85
CA LYS A 563 40.40 19.74 -11.00
C LYS A 563 39.75 21.06 -11.39
N LYS A 564 39.73 21.38 -12.68
CA LYS A 564 39.10 22.58 -13.23
C LYS A 564 37.74 22.20 -13.79
N TRP A 565 36.70 22.81 -13.24
CA TRP A 565 35.32 22.56 -13.64
C TRP A 565 34.77 23.79 -14.37
N LYS A 566 34.12 23.55 -15.51
CA LYS A 566 33.36 24.57 -16.24
C LYS A 566 31.87 24.25 -16.09
N SER A 567 31.11 25.17 -15.50
CA SER A 567 29.66 25.06 -15.48
C SER A 567 29.10 25.19 -16.90
N ILE A 568 28.18 24.30 -17.25
CA ILE A 568 27.44 24.35 -18.53
C ILE A 568 26.02 24.91 -18.34
N GLY A 569 25.68 25.34 -17.12
CA GLY A 569 24.40 25.95 -16.79
C GLY A 569 23.71 25.26 -15.62
N LYS A 570 22.85 26.05 -14.97
CA LYS A 570 21.97 25.62 -13.89
C LYS A 570 20.53 25.59 -14.40
N ILE A 571 19.86 24.47 -14.22
CA ILE A 571 18.47 24.26 -14.60
C ILE A 571 17.62 24.36 -13.34
N ASP A 572 16.71 25.33 -13.29
CA ASP A 572 15.79 25.47 -12.19
C ASP A 572 14.56 24.57 -12.36
N ASN A 573 14.08 24.02 -11.26
CA ASN A 573 12.84 23.27 -11.24
C ASN A 573 11.65 24.20 -11.51
N GLN A 574 10.90 23.90 -12.57
CA GLN A 574 9.75 24.70 -13.01
C GLN A 574 8.52 24.55 -12.10
N SER A 575 8.47 23.50 -11.26
CA SER A 575 7.32 23.13 -10.44
C SER A 575 7.64 23.20 -8.95
N LYS A 576 7.49 24.39 -8.34
CA LYS A 576 7.75 24.56 -6.89
C LYS A 576 6.81 23.70 -6.03
N LEU A 577 7.38 23.04 -5.03
CA LEU A 577 6.66 22.21 -4.07
C LEU A 577 5.58 23.02 -3.31
N ASN A 578 4.36 22.48 -3.26
CA ASN A 578 3.24 23.08 -2.53
C ASN A 578 2.23 21.99 -2.12
N LYS A 579 1.20 22.35 -1.33
CA LYS A 579 0.19 21.40 -0.83
C LYS A 579 -0.58 20.64 -1.93
N LYS A 580 -0.55 21.11 -3.18
CA LYS A 580 -1.23 20.51 -4.34
C LYS A 580 -0.27 19.82 -5.31
N SER A 581 1.02 19.74 -4.98
CA SER A 581 1.98 18.97 -5.77
C SER A 581 1.53 17.51 -5.87
N LYS A 582 1.80 16.88 -7.02
CA LYS A 582 1.54 15.46 -7.21
C LYS A 582 2.32 14.63 -6.20
N VAL A 583 1.68 13.59 -5.67
CA VAL A 583 2.34 12.69 -4.71
C VAL A 583 3.46 11.92 -5.40
N ASN A 584 3.17 11.20 -6.49
CA ASN A 584 4.15 10.48 -7.30
C ASN A 584 4.38 11.20 -8.64
N ASP A 585 5.63 11.51 -8.97
CA ASP A 585 6.01 12.15 -10.24
C ASP A 585 7.49 11.85 -10.59
N ILE A 586 7.85 11.95 -11.86
CA ILE A 586 9.23 11.83 -12.35
C ILE A 586 9.51 13.02 -13.26
N GLN A 587 10.61 13.73 -12.98
CA GLN A 587 11.03 14.89 -13.76
C GLN A 587 12.43 14.67 -14.33
N VAL A 588 12.57 14.99 -15.61
CA VAL A 588 13.83 14.93 -16.34
C VAL A 588 14.44 16.33 -16.39
N PHE A 589 15.73 16.43 -16.09
CA PHE A 589 16.54 17.63 -16.24
C PHE A 589 17.53 17.40 -17.38
N GLU A 590 17.44 18.22 -18.43
CA GLU A 590 18.20 18.05 -19.66
C GLU A 590 18.85 19.38 -20.08
N THR A 591 20.11 19.30 -20.48
CA THR A 591 20.84 20.42 -21.10
C THR A 591 21.51 19.97 -22.38
N ASN A 592 21.42 20.81 -23.42
CA ASN A 592 22.11 20.61 -24.68
C ASN A 592 23.47 21.31 -24.63
N ILE A 593 24.52 20.57 -24.96
CA ILE A 593 25.88 21.07 -25.06
C ILE A 593 26.52 20.64 -26.38
N ASN A 594 27.59 21.29 -26.80
CA ASN A 594 28.32 20.88 -28.00
C ASN A 594 29.81 21.07 -27.74
N THR A 595 30.35 20.22 -26.87
CA THR A 595 31.73 20.35 -26.40
C THR A 595 32.30 18.99 -26.04
N SER A 596 33.63 18.90 -26.05
CA SER A 596 34.33 17.71 -25.58
C SER A 596 34.62 17.80 -24.08
N ALA A 597 34.46 16.68 -23.38
CA ALA A 597 34.90 16.51 -22.00
C ALA A 597 35.13 15.03 -21.69
N ARG A 598 35.88 14.74 -20.62
CA ARG A 598 35.99 13.38 -20.05
C ARG A 598 35.12 13.21 -18.80
N TYR A 599 35.03 14.22 -17.95
CA TYR A 599 34.36 14.14 -16.66
C TYR A 599 33.13 15.04 -16.64
N ILE A 600 32.04 14.48 -16.14
CA ILE A 600 30.77 15.18 -15.97
C ILE A 600 30.44 15.16 -14.48
N ARG A 601 30.20 16.32 -13.88
CA ARG A 601 29.72 16.44 -12.51
C ARG A 601 28.28 16.93 -12.52
N VAL A 602 27.43 16.27 -11.76
CA VAL A 602 26.01 16.61 -11.60
C VAL A 602 25.80 17.00 -10.15
N LEU A 603 25.39 18.25 -9.93
CA LEU A 603 25.10 18.81 -8.61
C LEU A 603 23.59 19.13 -8.54
N ALA A 604 22.84 18.37 -7.76
CA ALA A 604 21.42 18.60 -7.53
C ALA A 604 21.19 19.09 -6.10
N GLN A 605 20.56 20.26 -5.99
CA GLN A 605 20.33 20.90 -4.69
C GLN A 605 19.22 20.16 -3.92
N ASN A 606 19.43 19.87 -2.64
CA ASN A 606 18.42 19.33 -1.75
C ASN A 606 17.37 20.41 -1.43
N TYR A 607 16.12 20.00 -1.27
CA TYR A 607 15.04 20.93 -0.92
C TYR A 607 15.20 21.47 0.52
N GLY A 608 15.87 20.72 1.40
CA GLY A 608 16.01 20.99 2.83
C GLY A 608 14.92 20.30 3.65
N ASP A 609 14.53 20.88 4.78
CA ASP A 609 13.48 20.30 5.63
C ASP A 609 12.09 20.31 4.96
N ALA A 610 11.30 19.29 5.29
CA ALA A 610 9.90 19.21 4.90
C ALA A 610 9.14 20.48 5.36
N PRO A 611 8.36 21.13 4.47
CA PRO A 611 7.62 22.33 4.81
C PRO A 611 6.67 22.15 5.99
N TYR A 612 6.38 23.23 6.72
CA TYR A 612 5.50 23.22 7.92
C TYR A 612 4.12 22.59 7.70
N TRP A 613 3.62 22.62 6.46
CA TRP A 613 2.32 22.08 6.10
C TRP A 613 2.34 20.57 5.78
N HIS A 614 3.51 19.96 5.71
CA HIS A 614 3.68 18.55 5.46
C HIS A 614 3.54 17.76 6.77
N HIS A 615 3.01 16.54 6.72
CA HIS A 615 2.82 15.72 7.94
C HIS A 615 4.15 15.34 8.62
N ALA A 616 5.25 15.32 7.85
CA ALA A 616 6.61 15.14 8.34
C ALA A 616 7.37 16.48 8.50
N ALA A 617 6.68 17.58 8.79
CA ALA A 617 7.27 18.91 8.92
C ALA A 617 8.54 18.93 9.80
N GLY A 618 9.60 19.59 9.32
CA GLY A 618 10.88 19.69 10.02
C GLY A 618 11.74 18.43 10.00
N GLN A 619 11.36 17.40 9.23
CA GLN A 619 12.24 16.27 8.92
C GLN A 619 13.04 16.56 7.63
N PRO A 620 14.29 16.08 7.52
CA PRO A 620 15.10 16.27 6.32
C PRO A 620 14.45 15.59 5.10
N SER A 621 14.64 16.17 3.91
CA SER A 621 14.11 15.62 2.67
C SER A 621 15.14 14.84 1.85
N TRP A 622 14.61 13.99 0.98
CA TRP A 622 15.37 13.12 0.10
C TRP A 622 15.42 13.65 -1.34
N ILE A 623 16.57 13.49 -1.98
CA ILE A 623 16.72 13.48 -3.43
C ILE A 623 16.90 12.03 -3.87
N PHE A 624 16.12 11.59 -4.85
CA PHE A 624 16.34 10.33 -5.55
C PHE A 624 16.61 10.61 -7.03
N SER A 625 17.74 10.12 -7.52
CA SER A 625 18.19 10.29 -8.90
C SER A 625 18.48 8.95 -9.55
N ASP A 626 18.23 8.88 -10.85
CA ASP A 626 18.47 7.72 -11.68
C ASP A 626 19.04 8.14 -13.05
N GLU A 627 19.83 7.23 -13.62
CA GLU A 627 20.45 7.24 -14.95
C GLU A 627 20.87 8.63 -15.47
N ILE A 628 22.18 8.85 -15.51
CA ILE A 628 22.81 9.99 -16.17
C ILE A 628 23.09 9.59 -17.62
N ILE A 629 22.29 10.13 -18.53
CA ILE A 629 22.43 9.89 -19.97
C ILE A 629 23.28 10.99 -20.59
N ILE A 630 24.36 10.59 -21.24
CA ILE A 630 25.27 11.46 -21.97
C ILE A 630 25.28 10.99 -23.43
N GLU A 631 24.99 11.87 -24.39
CA GLU A 631 24.97 11.56 -25.83
C GLU A 631 26.11 12.20 -26.61
#